data_AF-A0A1F8P111-F1
#
_entry.id   AF-A0A1F8P111-F1
#
_cell.length_a   1.000
_cell.length_b   1.000
_cell.length_c   1.000
_cell.angle_alpha   90.00
_cell.angle_beta   90.00
_cell.angle_gamma   90.00
#
_symmetry.space_group_name_H-M   'P 1'
#
loop_
_entity.id
_entity.type
_entity.pdbx_description
1 polymer ?
#
loop_
_entity_poly.entity_id
_entity_poly.type
_entity_poly.pdbx_seq_one_letter_code
_entity_poly.pdbx_strand_id
1 'polypeptide(L)'
;MTDPQPEKILSEEKPKEKLFLRFDIFQRVEHLVFLLSFGTLGLTGLIQKFAASPIAESILRILGGIETTRIIHRSASFAMMLVTAFHIISVIYRVFVKRVTFDMIPSLEDFKHLYQDILFDFGQRKKKAAYGRYSYAEKVEYFAVVWGTLIMGVTGFMMWNPIASARFLPGEYIPAAKAAHGGEAILAVLAIILWHFYHVHLRQFNKSMFTGFLTREEMEEEHPAELARLDAGHGLSSLPPRLIRKRQRIFVPTAVALSVVFGIAIFQFITLEETAIKTIPPAETVQVFVPQTPTPQPIIAPSPTVAEIQATSWVGGFEGLFRNRCGTCHEFTAVSGLSLATYEGALRGGDSGPAIVPGDPEASILIKVQSAGNHPGQLTQEEIDQVIDWIQAGAPEK
;
A
#
# COMPACT_ATOMS: atom_id res chain seq x y z
N MET A 1 -68.71 57.72 -5.52
CA MET A 1 -67.50 57.13 -4.91
C MET A 1 -67.92 55.85 -4.22
N THR A 2 -67.90 54.75 -4.96
CA THR A 2 -68.10 53.40 -4.46
C THR A 2 -66.83 52.65 -4.84
N ASP A 3 -66.09 52.28 -3.81
CA ASP A 3 -64.77 51.66 -3.85
C ASP A 3 -64.84 50.29 -4.55
N PRO A 4 -64.04 50.03 -5.61
CA PRO A 4 -63.99 48.71 -6.24
C PRO A 4 -63.16 47.76 -5.37
N GLN A 5 -63.79 46.66 -4.96
CA GLN A 5 -63.15 45.57 -4.22
C GLN A 5 -61.92 45.03 -4.99
N PRO A 6 -60.79 44.76 -4.32
CA PRO A 6 -59.61 44.24 -4.98
C PRO A 6 -59.83 42.81 -5.45
N GLU A 7 -59.63 42.61 -6.75
CA GLU A 7 -59.63 41.33 -7.43
C GLU A 7 -58.60 40.39 -6.78
N LYS A 8 -59.10 39.35 -6.13
CA LYS A 8 -58.30 38.32 -5.49
C LYS A 8 -57.63 37.50 -6.60
N ILE A 9 -56.42 37.89 -6.98
CA ILE A 9 -55.53 37.11 -7.85
C ILE A 9 -55.38 35.73 -7.18
N LEU A 10 -56.09 34.75 -7.73
CA LEU A 10 -55.91 33.34 -7.41
C LEU A 10 -54.48 33.01 -7.83
N SER A 11 -53.59 32.95 -6.84
CA SER A 11 -52.30 32.31 -7.04
C SER A 11 -52.58 30.87 -7.43
N GLU A 12 -52.39 30.55 -8.70
CA GLU A 12 -52.36 29.17 -9.19
C GLU A 12 -51.31 28.42 -8.33
N GLU A 13 -51.78 27.66 -7.34
CA GLU A 13 -50.95 26.64 -6.70
C GLU A 13 -50.56 25.67 -7.81
N LYS A 14 -49.29 25.72 -8.24
CA LYS A 14 -48.73 24.70 -9.13
C LYS A 14 -49.12 23.33 -8.58
N PRO A 15 -49.73 22.44 -9.39
CA PRO A 15 -50.17 21.15 -8.93
C PRO A 15 -48.97 20.43 -8.29
N LYS A 16 -49.15 19.95 -7.06
CA LYS A 16 -48.10 19.20 -6.34
C LYS A 16 -47.65 18.04 -7.23
N GLU A 17 -46.43 18.16 -7.73
CA GLU A 17 -45.83 17.19 -8.62
C GLU A 17 -45.81 15.81 -7.94
N LYS A 18 -46.32 14.78 -8.63
CA LYS A 18 -46.40 13.44 -8.06
C LYS A 18 -44.99 12.85 -7.98
N LEU A 19 -44.45 12.78 -6.77
CA LEU A 19 -43.14 12.19 -6.48
C LEU A 19 -43.24 10.68 -6.28
N PHE A 20 -42.32 9.94 -6.89
CA PHE A 20 -42.22 8.49 -6.80
C PHE A 20 -41.01 8.09 -5.95
N LEU A 21 -41.21 7.25 -4.93
CA LEU A 21 -40.12 6.77 -4.07
C LEU A 21 -39.24 5.79 -4.84
N ARG A 22 -37.99 6.20 -5.08
CA ARG A 22 -36.97 5.41 -5.79
C ARG A 22 -36.06 4.67 -4.81
N PHE A 23 -35.47 5.37 -3.83
CA PHE A 23 -34.52 4.81 -2.87
C PHE A 23 -34.88 5.16 -1.43
N ASP A 24 -34.86 4.16 -0.55
CA ASP A 24 -35.09 4.38 0.88
C ASP A 24 -33.89 5.04 1.57
N ILE A 25 -34.05 5.50 2.81
CA ILE A 25 -32.96 6.15 3.55
C ILE A 25 -31.76 5.22 3.78
N PHE A 26 -31.98 3.92 3.99
CA PHE A 26 -30.90 2.97 4.23
C PHE A 26 -30.06 2.79 2.98
N GLN A 27 -30.68 2.70 1.80
CA GLN A 27 -29.98 2.62 0.51
C GLN A 27 -29.12 3.85 0.25
N ARG A 28 -29.61 5.03 0.58
CA ARG A 28 -28.86 6.28 0.39
C ARG A 28 -27.68 6.39 1.36
N VAL A 29 -27.86 5.93 2.61
CA VAL A 29 -26.77 5.84 3.58
C VAL A 29 -25.73 4.79 3.16
N GLU A 30 -26.17 3.61 2.71
CA GLU A 30 -25.30 2.58 2.10
C GLU A 30 -24.46 3.20 0.98
N HIS A 31 -25.12 3.89 0.04
CA HIS A 31 -24.46 4.55 -1.08
C HIS A 31 -23.46 5.62 -0.62
N LEU A 32 -23.80 6.46 0.38
CA LEU A 32 -22.89 7.48 0.88
C LEU A 32 -21.64 6.86 1.52
N VAL A 33 -21.80 5.83 2.36
CA VAL A 33 -20.67 5.12 2.97
C VAL A 33 -19.81 4.44 1.91
N PHE A 34 -20.45 3.82 0.91
CA PHE A 34 -19.76 3.26 -0.24
C PHE A 34 -18.98 4.32 -1.01
N LEU A 35 -19.59 5.46 -1.35
CA LEU A 35 -18.95 6.56 -2.07
C LEU A 35 -17.71 7.09 -1.34
N LEU A 36 -17.82 7.33 -0.03
CA LEU A 36 -16.72 7.85 0.78
C LEU A 36 -15.59 6.83 0.92
N SER A 37 -15.91 5.56 1.19
CA SER A 37 -14.90 4.49 1.30
C SER A 37 -14.25 4.19 -0.05
N PHE A 38 -15.01 4.02 -1.12
CA PHE A 38 -14.51 3.81 -2.47
C PHE A 38 -13.66 4.99 -2.95
N GLY A 39 -14.11 6.24 -2.75
CA GLY A 39 -13.34 7.43 -3.11
C GLY A 39 -12.01 7.51 -2.36
N THR A 40 -12.01 7.18 -1.07
CA THR A 40 -10.78 7.12 -0.25
C THR A 40 -9.84 6.02 -0.73
N LEU A 41 -10.37 4.81 -1.01
CA LEU A 41 -9.60 3.69 -1.55
C LEU A 41 -9.01 3.99 -2.93
N GLY A 42 -9.81 4.60 -3.82
CA GLY A 42 -9.38 5.01 -5.15
C GLY A 42 -8.27 6.06 -5.09
N LEU A 43 -8.45 7.11 -4.29
CA LEU A 43 -7.45 8.16 -4.11
C LEU A 43 -6.14 7.60 -3.54
N THR A 44 -6.20 6.94 -2.38
CA THR A 44 -5.02 6.40 -1.71
C THR A 44 -4.36 5.27 -2.51
N GLY A 45 -5.14 4.46 -3.23
CA GLY A 45 -4.64 3.37 -4.07
C GLY A 45 -3.91 3.87 -5.33
N LEU A 46 -4.49 4.85 -6.05
CA LEU A 46 -3.88 5.42 -7.24
C LEU A 46 -2.57 6.14 -6.93
N ILE A 47 -2.53 6.91 -5.84
CA ILE A 47 -1.31 7.60 -5.40
C ILE A 47 -0.20 6.58 -5.06
N GLN A 48 -0.54 5.48 -4.37
CA GLN A 48 0.42 4.42 -4.09
C GLN A 48 0.91 3.71 -5.35
N LYS A 49 0.03 3.49 -6.33
CA LYS A 49 0.40 2.85 -7.62
C LYS A 49 1.34 3.74 -8.43
N PHE A 50 1.07 5.03 -8.49
CA PHE A 50 1.82 6.02 -9.27
C PHE A 50 2.76 6.86 -8.39
N ALA A 51 3.34 6.26 -7.34
CA ALA A 51 4.12 6.99 -6.33
C ALA A 51 5.33 7.77 -6.88
N ALA A 52 5.83 7.42 -8.07
CA ALA A 52 6.91 8.14 -8.75
C ALA A 52 6.44 9.40 -9.52
N SER A 53 5.13 9.63 -9.64
CA SER A 53 4.59 10.83 -10.28
C SER A 53 4.72 12.04 -9.35
N PRO A 54 5.14 13.23 -9.83
CA PRO A 54 5.26 14.43 -9.01
C PRO A 54 3.95 14.81 -8.29
N ILE A 55 2.82 14.56 -8.94
CA ILE A 55 1.50 14.80 -8.36
C ILE A 55 1.24 13.84 -7.20
N ALA A 56 1.54 12.55 -7.38
CA ALA A 56 1.36 11.55 -6.34
C ALA A 56 2.27 11.84 -5.14
N GLU A 57 3.53 12.21 -5.37
CA GLU A 57 4.46 12.60 -4.32
C GLU A 57 3.96 13.83 -3.54
N SER A 58 3.42 14.83 -4.24
CA SER A 58 2.85 16.02 -3.61
C SER A 58 1.67 15.67 -2.69
N ILE A 59 0.76 14.80 -3.16
CA ILE A 59 -0.39 14.38 -2.33
C ILE A 59 0.06 13.49 -1.17
N LEU A 60 1.05 12.60 -1.37
CA LEU A 60 1.63 11.81 -0.28
C LEU A 60 2.19 12.71 0.82
N ARG A 61 2.88 13.79 0.48
CA ARG A 61 3.39 14.76 1.48
C ARG A 61 2.25 15.41 2.27
N ILE A 62 1.15 15.77 1.62
CA ILE A 62 -0.05 16.34 2.28
C ILE A 62 -0.71 15.32 3.20
N LEU A 63 -0.79 14.04 2.79
CA LEU A 63 -1.40 12.97 3.57
C LEU A 63 -0.51 12.43 4.71
N GLY A 64 0.68 13.00 4.92
CA GLY A 64 1.60 12.55 5.99
C GLY A 64 2.45 11.34 5.61
N GLY A 65 2.71 11.13 4.32
CA GLY A 65 3.62 10.12 3.78
C GLY A 65 2.96 8.80 3.38
N ILE A 66 3.78 7.87 2.90
CA ILE A 66 3.34 6.56 2.40
C ILE A 66 2.73 5.69 3.50
N GLU A 67 3.25 5.76 4.73
CA GLU A 67 2.75 4.94 5.83
C GLU A 67 1.35 5.36 6.26
N THR A 68 1.14 6.66 6.48
CA THR A 68 -0.17 7.22 6.78
C THR A 68 -1.16 6.93 5.65
N THR A 69 -0.74 7.05 4.40
CA THR A 69 -1.59 6.72 3.23
C THR A 69 -2.04 5.25 3.24
N ARG A 70 -1.14 4.31 3.59
CA ARG A 70 -1.46 2.89 3.73
C ARG A 70 -2.44 2.63 4.88
N ILE A 71 -2.28 3.31 6.00
CA ILE A 71 -3.21 3.23 7.14
C ILE A 71 -4.60 3.73 6.71
N ILE A 72 -4.69 4.88 6.05
CA ILE A 72 -5.96 5.42 5.53
C ILE A 72 -6.61 4.42 4.56
N HIS A 73 -5.83 3.83 3.66
CA HIS A 73 -6.32 2.84 2.70
C HIS A 73 -6.91 1.60 3.40
N ARG A 74 -6.21 1.04 4.40
CA ARG A 74 -6.70 -0.11 5.18
C ARG A 74 -7.95 0.25 6.00
N SER A 75 -8.00 1.44 6.60
CA SER A 75 -9.18 1.92 7.33
C SER A 75 -10.39 2.09 6.41
N ALA A 76 -10.20 2.63 5.21
CA ALA A 76 -11.26 2.73 4.21
C ALA A 76 -11.71 1.36 3.70
N SER A 77 -10.79 0.39 3.57
CA SER A 77 -11.12 -1.00 3.25
C SER A 77 -12.00 -1.63 4.31
N PHE A 78 -11.72 -1.42 5.60
CA PHE A 78 -12.58 -1.90 6.68
C PHE A 78 -14.01 -1.32 6.59
N ALA A 79 -14.14 -0.01 6.35
CA ALA A 79 -15.45 0.60 6.12
C ALA A 79 -16.18 0.01 4.89
N MET A 80 -15.44 -0.24 3.80
CA MET A 80 -15.95 -0.88 2.59
C MET A 80 -16.42 -2.32 2.85
N MET A 81 -15.71 -3.09 3.67
CA MET A 81 -16.12 -4.45 4.06
C MET A 81 -17.40 -4.43 4.91
N LEU A 82 -17.52 -3.50 5.86
CA LEU A 82 -18.72 -3.35 6.68
C LEU A 82 -19.95 -2.99 5.86
N VAL A 83 -19.85 -2.00 4.96
CA VAL A 83 -20.98 -1.62 4.09
C VAL A 83 -21.33 -2.75 3.12
N THR A 84 -20.34 -3.50 2.62
CA THR A 84 -20.59 -4.67 1.77
C THR A 84 -21.33 -5.77 2.52
N ALA A 85 -20.92 -6.10 3.75
CA ALA A 85 -21.60 -7.10 4.58
C ALA A 85 -23.03 -6.66 4.91
N PHE A 86 -23.23 -5.39 5.27
CA PHE A 86 -24.55 -4.82 5.49
C PHE A 86 -25.42 -4.89 4.23
N HIS A 87 -24.86 -4.53 3.06
CA HIS A 87 -25.55 -4.58 1.77
C HIS A 87 -26.00 -5.99 1.39
N ILE A 88 -25.15 -7.01 1.61
CA ILE A 88 -25.54 -8.41 1.39
C ILE A 88 -26.74 -8.78 2.27
N ILE A 89 -26.70 -8.47 3.56
CA ILE A 89 -27.80 -8.76 4.48
C ILE A 89 -29.06 -7.97 4.09
N SER A 90 -28.93 -6.71 3.70
CA SER A 90 -30.04 -5.83 3.31
C SER A 90 -30.71 -6.31 2.00
N VAL A 91 -29.93 -6.81 1.03
CA VAL A 91 -30.45 -7.46 -0.18
C VAL A 91 -31.19 -8.75 0.17
N ILE A 92 -30.61 -9.64 0.99
CA ILE A 92 -31.28 -10.88 1.42
C ILE A 92 -32.59 -10.55 2.13
N TYR A 93 -32.61 -9.53 2.99
CA TYR A 93 -33.84 -9.05 3.64
C TYR A 93 -34.91 -8.63 2.64
N ARG A 94 -34.56 -7.79 1.66
CA ARG A 94 -35.49 -7.31 0.62
C ARG A 94 -36.06 -8.46 -0.21
N VAL A 95 -35.24 -9.44 -0.56
CA VAL A 95 -35.66 -10.59 -1.37
C VAL A 95 -36.48 -11.59 -0.55
N PHE A 96 -36.00 -11.99 0.62
CA PHE A 96 -36.64 -13.05 1.41
C PHE A 96 -37.86 -12.56 2.18
N VAL A 97 -37.72 -11.43 2.89
CA VAL A 97 -38.79 -10.89 3.75
C VAL A 97 -39.81 -10.12 2.92
N LYS A 98 -39.35 -9.12 2.16
CA LYS A 98 -40.23 -8.23 1.39
C LYS A 98 -40.68 -8.82 0.03
N ARG A 99 -40.05 -9.90 -0.46
CA ARG A 99 -40.31 -10.50 -1.80
C ARG A 99 -40.26 -9.46 -2.91
N VAL A 100 -39.34 -8.51 -2.78
CA VAL A 100 -38.99 -7.65 -3.90
C VAL A 100 -38.42 -8.55 -5.00
N THR A 101 -38.84 -8.33 -6.24
CA THR A 101 -38.33 -9.05 -7.40
C THR A 101 -36.83 -8.80 -7.54
N PHE A 102 -36.11 -9.80 -8.02
CA PHE A 102 -34.66 -9.73 -8.17
C PHE A 102 -34.28 -8.97 -9.46
N ASP A 103 -34.82 -7.76 -9.62
CA ASP A 103 -34.76 -6.98 -10.87
C ASP A 103 -33.32 -6.62 -11.29
N MET A 104 -32.37 -6.68 -10.36
CA MET A 104 -30.97 -6.39 -10.63
C MET A 104 -30.24 -7.51 -11.39
N ILE A 105 -30.79 -8.73 -11.45
CA ILE A 105 -30.17 -9.83 -12.20
C ILE A 105 -30.34 -9.58 -13.70
N PRO A 106 -29.25 -9.58 -14.50
CA PRO A 106 -29.33 -9.52 -15.94
C PRO A 106 -30.17 -10.67 -16.50
N SER A 107 -31.04 -10.33 -17.44
CA SER A 107 -31.99 -11.25 -18.07
C SER A 107 -31.84 -11.18 -19.59
N LEU A 108 -32.44 -12.15 -20.30
CA LEU A 108 -32.48 -12.13 -21.77
C LEU A 108 -33.20 -10.90 -22.32
N GLU A 109 -34.10 -10.29 -21.54
CA GLU A 109 -34.79 -9.06 -21.91
C GLU A 109 -33.83 -7.86 -21.97
N ASP A 110 -32.77 -7.85 -21.15
CA ASP A 110 -31.77 -6.78 -21.15
C ASP A 110 -30.98 -6.73 -22.46
N PHE A 111 -30.71 -7.87 -23.09
CA PHE A 111 -30.11 -7.91 -24.43
C PHE A 111 -31.05 -7.35 -25.49
N LYS A 112 -32.36 -7.60 -25.36
CA LYS A 112 -33.36 -7.01 -26.25
C LYS A 112 -33.42 -5.50 -26.07
N HIS A 113 -33.31 -4.99 -24.85
CA HIS A 113 -33.23 -3.55 -24.57
C HIS A 113 -31.98 -2.93 -25.18
N LEU A 114 -30.82 -3.53 -24.98
CA LEU A 114 -29.57 -3.08 -25.61
C LEU A 114 -29.69 -3.01 -27.14
N TYR A 115 -30.21 -4.07 -27.77
CA TYR A 115 -30.41 -4.07 -29.23
C TYR A 115 -31.37 -2.99 -29.68
N GLN A 116 -32.45 -2.79 -28.94
CA GLN A 116 -33.44 -1.73 -29.20
C GLN A 116 -32.86 -0.32 -29.11
N ASP A 117 -31.95 -0.08 -28.18
CA ASP A 117 -31.30 1.22 -28.02
C ASP A 117 -30.25 1.46 -29.10
N ILE A 118 -29.50 0.43 -29.50
CA ILE A 118 -28.63 0.49 -30.68
C ILE A 118 -29.46 0.91 -31.90
N LEU A 119 -30.59 0.26 -32.17
CA LEU A 119 -31.46 0.64 -33.29
C LEU A 119 -32.00 2.07 -33.18
N PHE A 120 -32.29 2.55 -31.96
CA PHE A 120 -32.70 3.93 -31.71
C PHE A 120 -31.56 4.92 -32.03
N ASP A 121 -30.34 4.63 -31.57
CA ASP A 121 -29.17 5.48 -31.80
C ASP A 121 -28.78 5.54 -33.29
N PHE A 122 -29.03 4.46 -34.04
CA PHE A 122 -28.92 4.43 -35.51
C PHE A 122 -30.14 5.03 -36.25
N GLY A 123 -31.12 5.59 -35.53
CA GLY A 123 -32.31 6.22 -36.09
C GLY A 123 -33.34 5.24 -36.70
N GLN A 124 -33.13 3.93 -36.57
CA GLN A 124 -34.05 2.89 -37.07
C GLN A 124 -35.28 2.71 -36.18
N ARG A 125 -35.27 3.28 -34.96
CA ARG A 125 -36.40 3.29 -34.04
C ARG A 125 -36.66 4.70 -33.52
N LYS A 126 -37.92 5.07 -33.33
CA LYS A 126 -38.34 6.41 -32.85
C LYS A 126 -38.26 6.60 -31.34
N LYS A 127 -38.17 5.52 -30.57
CA LYS A 127 -38.14 5.54 -29.09
C LYS A 127 -37.15 4.52 -28.56
N LYS A 128 -36.52 4.84 -27.43
CA LYS A 128 -35.67 3.91 -26.67
C LYS A 128 -36.44 2.71 -26.13
N ALA A 129 -35.70 1.73 -25.62
CA ALA A 129 -36.27 0.64 -24.86
C ALA A 129 -37.03 1.14 -23.62
N ALA A 130 -38.09 0.42 -23.25
CA ALA A 130 -38.91 0.78 -22.11
C ALA A 130 -38.39 0.06 -20.87
N TYR A 131 -37.53 0.73 -20.10
CA TYR A 131 -36.90 0.10 -18.93
C TYR A 131 -37.86 -0.03 -17.76
N GLY A 132 -37.68 -1.10 -17.00
CA GLY A 132 -38.33 -1.29 -15.70
C GLY A 132 -37.60 -0.50 -14.60
N ARG A 133 -37.58 -1.07 -13.39
CA ARG A 133 -36.96 -0.43 -12.22
C ARG A 133 -35.46 -0.18 -12.36
N TYR A 134 -34.77 -0.97 -13.17
CA TYR A 134 -33.37 -0.76 -13.52
C TYR A 134 -33.19 -1.06 -15.01
N SER A 135 -32.50 -0.18 -15.71
CA SER A 135 -32.02 -0.36 -17.07
C SER A 135 -30.92 -1.42 -17.13
N TYR A 136 -30.63 -1.95 -18.33
CA TYR A 136 -29.52 -2.91 -18.48
C TYR A 136 -28.17 -2.29 -18.11
N ALA A 137 -27.97 -0.99 -18.35
CA ALA A 137 -26.75 -0.28 -18.02
C ALA A 137 -26.53 -0.22 -16.51
N GLU A 138 -27.55 0.16 -15.74
CA GLU A 138 -27.50 0.16 -14.27
C GLU A 138 -27.21 -1.25 -13.70
N LYS A 139 -27.78 -2.29 -14.31
CA LYS A 139 -27.50 -3.68 -13.89
C LYS A 139 -26.06 -4.08 -14.16
N VAL A 140 -25.51 -3.72 -15.33
CA VAL A 140 -24.11 -3.99 -15.67
C VAL A 140 -23.17 -3.25 -14.72
N GLU A 141 -23.43 -1.98 -14.42
CA GLU A 141 -22.67 -1.22 -13.42
C GLU A 141 -22.69 -1.88 -12.05
N TYR A 142 -23.87 -2.30 -11.58
CA TYR A 142 -24.00 -3.00 -10.30
C TYR A 142 -23.17 -4.29 -10.27
N PHE A 143 -23.23 -5.10 -11.34
CA PHE A 143 -22.47 -6.34 -11.42
C PHE A 143 -20.96 -6.10 -11.53
N ALA A 144 -20.54 -5.06 -12.25
CA ALA A 144 -19.14 -4.64 -12.30
C ALA A 144 -18.63 -4.27 -10.90
N VAL A 145 -19.42 -3.54 -10.10
CA VAL A 145 -19.07 -3.22 -8.71
C VAL A 145 -19.02 -4.46 -7.83
N VAL A 146 -19.97 -5.40 -7.96
CA VAL A 146 -19.96 -6.67 -7.20
C VAL A 146 -18.70 -7.48 -7.52
N TRP A 147 -18.38 -7.62 -8.82
CA TRP A 147 -17.19 -8.32 -9.29
C TRP A 147 -15.90 -7.65 -8.82
N GLY A 148 -15.80 -6.33 -9.02
CA GLY A 148 -14.64 -5.53 -8.60
C GLY A 148 -14.43 -5.62 -7.08
N THR A 149 -15.49 -5.54 -6.28
CA THR A 149 -15.40 -5.67 -4.82
C THR A 149 -14.85 -7.04 -4.40
N LEU A 150 -15.26 -8.12 -5.08
CA LEU A 150 -14.75 -9.47 -4.80
C LEU A 150 -13.27 -9.60 -5.17
N ILE A 151 -12.87 -9.18 -6.36
CA ILE A 151 -11.46 -9.20 -6.78
C ILE A 151 -10.61 -8.35 -5.84
N MET A 152 -11.04 -7.11 -5.55
CA MET A 152 -10.30 -6.18 -4.70
C MET A 152 -10.17 -6.71 -3.27
N GLY A 153 -11.21 -7.36 -2.73
CA GLY A 153 -11.17 -8.01 -1.43
C GLY A 153 -10.16 -9.16 -1.38
N VAL A 154 -10.21 -10.08 -2.36
CA VAL A 154 -9.30 -11.25 -2.41
C VAL A 154 -7.86 -10.81 -2.66
N THR A 155 -7.62 -9.99 -3.66
CA THR A 155 -6.25 -9.53 -3.99
C THR A 155 -5.69 -8.59 -2.92
N GLY A 156 -6.53 -7.78 -2.29
CA GLY A 156 -6.15 -6.95 -1.14
C GLY A 156 -5.74 -7.80 0.06
N PHE A 157 -6.48 -8.88 0.35
CA PHE A 157 -6.08 -9.86 1.37
C PHE A 157 -4.72 -10.48 1.06
N MET A 158 -4.51 -10.92 -0.18
CA MET A 158 -3.25 -11.55 -0.58
C MET A 158 -2.04 -10.63 -0.43
N MET A 159 -2.23 -9.34 -0.71
CA MET A 159 -1.19 -8.33 -0.54
C MET A 159 -0.95 -7.94 0.91
N TRP A 160 -1.98 -7.94 1.75
CA TRP A 160 -1.85 -7.69 3.19
C TRP A 160 -1.19 -8.89 3.89
N ASN A 161 -1.59 -10.11 3.51
CA ASN A 161 -1.19 -11.38 4.14
C ASN A 161 -0.49 -12.32 3.14
N PRO A 162 0.72 -11.97 2.67
CA PRO A 162 1.41 -12.74 1.63
C PRO A 162 1.86 -14.12 2.10
N ILE A 163 2.28 -14.29 3.37
CA ILE A 163 2.69 -15.62 3.89
C ILE A 163 1.48 -16.53 4.01
N ALA A 164 0.39 -16.06 4.63
CA ALA A 164 -0.82 -16.85 4.77
C ALA A 164 -1.35 -17.28 3.40
N SER A 165 -1.27 -16.41 2.40
CA SER A 165 -1.66 -16.72 1.02
C SER A 165 -0.72 -17.72 0.36
N ALA A 166 0.59 -17.59 0.56
CA ALA A 166 1.60 -18.48 0.00
C ALA A 166 1.58 -19.91 0.58
N ARG A 167 0.88 -20.13 1.71
CA ARG A 167 0.62 -21.48 2.23
C ARG A 167 -0.35 -22.29 1.36
N PHE A 168 -1.22 -21.60 0.63
CA PHE A 168 -2.26 -22.22 -0.21
C PHE A 168 -2.01 -22.05 -1.71
N LEU A 169 -1.30 -20.99 -2.09
CA LEU A 169 -1.03 -20.64 -3.48
C LEU A 169 0.49 -20.52 -3.73
N PRO A 170 0.97 -20.84 -4.95
CA PRO A 170 2.35 -20.57 -5.33
C PRO A 170 2.74 -19.09 -5.16
N GLY A 171 4.01 -18.80 -4.85
CA GLY A 171 4.48 -17.44 -4.56
C GLY A 171 4.27 -16.41 -5.68
N GLU A 172 4.16 -16.86 -6.94
CA GLU A 172 3.85 -16.02 -8.11
C GLU A 172 2.46 -15.35 -8.05
N TYR A 173 1.55 -15.89 -7.25
CA TYR A 173 0.22 -15.31 -7.08
C TYR A 173 0.23 -13.99 -6.30
N ILE A 174 1.26 -13.70 -5.51
CA ILE A 174 1.40 -12.43 -4.80
C ILE A 174 1.68 -11.26 -5.76
N PRO A 175 2.69 -11.30 -6.65
CA PRO A 175 2.85 -10.26 -7.67
C PRO A 175 1.68 -10.23 -8.67
N ALA A 176 1.06 -11.38 -9.00
CA ALA A 176 -0.15 -11.40 -9.81
C ALA A 176 -1.31 -10.65 -9.12
N ALA A 177 -1.52 -10.86 -7.82
CA ALA A 177 -2.51 -10.11 -7.04
C ALA A 177 -2.21 -8.61 -7.02
N LYS A 178 -0.94 -8.21 -6.88
CA LYS A 178 -0.54 -6.80 -6.98
C LYS A 178 -0.89 -6.19 -8.34
N ALA A 179 -0.63 -6.93 -9.43
CA ALA A 179 -0.98 -6.49 -10.78
C ALA A 179 -2.51 -6.39 -10.97
N ALA A 180 -3.24 -7.42 -10.56
CA ALA A 180 -4.70 -7.48 -10.66
C ALA A 180 -5.39 -6.41 -9.81
N HIS A 181 -5.02 -6.26 -8.53
CA HIS A 181 -5.54 -5.25 -7.63
C HIS A 181 -5.32 -3.83 -8.18
N GLY A 182 -4.09 -3.54 -8.62
CA GLY A 182 -3.77 -2.23 -9.18
C GLY A 182 -4.39 -1.98 -10.56
N GLY A 183 -4.66 -3.02 -11.34
CA GLY A 183 -5.33 -2.92 -12.65
C GLY A 183 -6.83 -2.69 -12.48
N GLU A 184 -7.47 -3.52 -11.65
CA GLU A 184 -8.89 -3.42 -11.32
C GLU A 184 -9.20 -2.09 -10.63
N ALA A 185 -8.33 -1.58 -9.75
CA ALA A 185 -8.50 -0.25 -9.16
C ALA A 185 -8.60 0.87 -10.22
N ILE A 186 -7.78 0.81 -11.27
CA ILE A 186 -7.85 1.79 -12.37
C ILE A 186 -9.16 1.63 -13.12
N LEU A 187 -9.52 0.40 -13.49
CA LEU A 187 -10.76 0.12 -14.21
C LEU A 187 -11.98 0.59 -13.40
N ALA A 188 -12.04 0.29 -12.11
CA ALA A 188 -13.12 0.69 -11.23
C ALA A 188 -13.22 2.21 -11.09
N VAL A 189 -12.10 2.91 -10.86
CA VAL A 189 -12.11 4.39 -10.77
C VAL A 189 -12.54 5.02 -12.10
N LEU A 190 -12.02 4.53 -13.23
CA LEU A 190 -12.41 5.02 -14.55
C LEU A 190 -13.87 4.74 -14.87
N ALA A 191 -14.38 3.55 -14.54
CA ALA A 191 -15.79 3.21 -14.73
C ALA A 191 -16.70 4.15 -13.90
N ILE A 192 -16.35 4.42 -12.65
CA ILE A 192 -17.14 5.33 -11.81
C ILE A 192 -17.08 6.77 -12.33
N ILE A 193 -15.91 7.27 -12.76
CA ILE A 193 -15.79 8.65 -13.23
C ILE A 193 -16.37 8.84 -14.64
N LEU A 194 -15.99 7.99 -15.59
CA LEU A 194 -16.33 8.18 -17.00
C LEU A 194 -17.73 7.69 -17.33
N TRP A 195 -18.19 6.62 -16.68
CA TRP A 195 -19.49 6.03 -16.98
C TRP A 195 -20.53 6.46 -15.95
N HIS A 196 -20.37 6.05 -14.69
CA HIS A 196 -21.39 6.28 -13.66
C HIS A 196 -21.65 7.78 -13.43
N PHE A 197 -20.59 8.56 -13.16
CA PHE A 197 -20.71 9.98 -12.91
C PHE A 197 -21.20 10.76 -14.13
N TYR A 198 -20.75 10.40 -15.34
CA TYR A 198 -21.26 11.01 -16.57
C TYR A 198 -22.77 10.76 -16.75
N HIS A 199 -23.21 9.50 -16.68
CA HIS A 199 -24.61 9.18 -16.92
C HIS A 199 -25.54 9.78 -15.85
N VAL A 200 -25.21 9.59 -14.58
CA VAL A 200 -26.07 9.97 -13.46
C VAL A 200 -25.96 11.47 -13.15
N HIS A 201 -24.75 12.05 -13.16
CA HIS A 201 -24.53 13.42 -12.67
C HIS A 201 -24.26 14.45 -13.76
N LEU A 202 -24.02 14.09 -15.01
CA LEU A 202 -23.82 15.07 -16.10
C LEU A 202 -24.89 14.99 -17.17
N ARG A 203 -25.24 13.78 -17.62
CA ARG A 203 -26.20 13.58 -18.71
C ARG A 203 -27.65 13.73 -18.24
N GLN A 204 -28.06 12.99 -17.21
CA GLN A 204 -29.44 12.98 -16.71
C GLN A 204 -29.64 13.87 -15.49
N PHE A 205 -28.59 14.10 -14.71
CA PHE A 205 -28.64 14.81 -13.43
C PHE A 205 -29.71 14.27 -12.47
N ASN A 206 -29.69 12.95 -12.25
CA ASN A 206 -30.65 12.26 -11.39
C ASN A 206 -30.33 12.46 -9.90
N LYS A 207 -31.27 13.05 -9.15
CA LYS A 207 -31.10 13.39 -7.72
C LYS A 207 -31.63 12.33 -6.76
N SER A 208 -32.18 11.23 -7.27
CA SER A 208 -32.89 10.23 -6.46
C SER A 208 -32.03 9.58 -5.39
N MET A 209 -30.71 9.47 -5.59
CA MET A 209 -29.81 8.94 -4.56
C MET A 209 -29.61 9.90 -3.37
N PHE A 210 -29.89 11.19 -3.54
CA PHE A 210 -29.85 12.17 -2.45
C PHE A 210 -31.23 12.39 -1.83
N THR A 211 -32.26 12.59 -2.67
CA THR A 211 -33.62 12.91 -2.22
C THR A 211 -34.45 11.68 -1.86
N GLY A 212 -34.17 10.54 -2.51
CA GLY A 212 -34.96 9.31 -2.45
C GLY A 212 -36.08 9.24 -3.50
N PHE A 213 -36.35 10.31 -4.24
CA PHE A 213 -37.54 10.45 -5.09
C PHE A 213 -37.19 10.84 -6.53
N LEU A 214 -38.10 10.50 -7.44
CA LEU A 214 -38.13 10.97 -8.84
C LEU A 214 -39.46 11.67 -9.12
N THR A 215 -39.44 12.65 -10.01
CA THR A 215 -40.65 13.25 -10.57
C THR A 215 -41.32 12.31 -11.58
N ARG A 216 -42.53 12.65 -12.00
CA ARG A 216 -43.22 11.87 -13.03
C ARG A 216 -42.49 11.93 -14.37
N GLU A 217 -42.01 13.10 -14.76
CA GLU A 217 -41.28 13.30 -16.01
C GLU A 217 -40.00 12.48 -16.04
N GLU A 218 -39.22 12.49 -14.95
CA GLU A 218 -38.01 11.65 -14.80
C GLU A 218 -38.36 10.15 -14.90
N MET A 219 -39.48 9.72 -14.31
CA MET A 219 -39.95 8.33 -14.42
C MET A 219 -40.39 7.97 -15.85
N GLU A 220 -40.99 8.89 -16.61
CA GLU A 220 -41.39 8.67 -18.00
C GLU A 220 -40.18 8.51 -18.93
N GLU A 221 -39.13 9.29 -18.68
CA GLU A 221 -37.90 9.25 -19.48
C GLU A 221 -37.01 8.06 -19.12
N GLU A 222 -36.75 7.83 -17.83
CA GLU A 222 -35.76 6.86 -17.36
C GLU A 222 -36.36 5.47 -17.10
N HIS A 223 -37.60 5.39 -16.62
CA HIS A 223 -38.21 4.13 -16.14
C HIS A 223 -39.67 3.94 -16.60
N PRO A 224 -39.96 4.06 -17.92
CA PRO A 224 -41.33 4.08 -18.43
C PRO A 224 -42.12 2.81 -18.13
N ALA A 225 -41.48 1.63 -18.09
CA ALA A 225 -42.17 0.38 -17.75
C ALA A 225 -42.41 0.21 -16.25
N GLU A 226 -41.61 0.84 -15.38
CA GLU A 226 -41.93 0.94 -13.95
C GLU A 226 -43.12 1.88 -13.75
N LEU A 227 -43.11 3.05 -14.38
CA LEU A 227 -44.20 4.02 -14.29
C LEU A 227 -45.54 3.42 -14.75
N ALA A 228 -45.57 2.78 -15.92
CA ALA A 228 -46.78 2.14 -16.44
C ALA A 228 -47.35 1.09 -15.47
N ARG A 229 -46.47 0.36 -14.76
CA ARG A 229 -46.85 -0.63 -13.75
C ARG A 229 -47.45 0.05 -12.51
N LEU A 230 -46.85 1.15 -12.06
CA LEU A 230 -47.33 1.94 -10.92
C LEU A 230 -48.68 2.60 -11.22
N ASP A 231 -48.85 3.14 -12.42
CA ASP A 231 -50.12 3.72 -12.88
C ASP A 231 -51.23 2.67 -13.01
N ALA A 232 -50.88 1.43 -13.39
CA ALA A 232 -51.80 0.29 -13.41
C ALA A 232 -52.18 -0.21 -11.99
N GLY A 233 -51.72 0.45 -10.92
CA GLY A 233 -51.99 0.07 -9.53
C GLY A 233 -51.15 -1.11 -9.04
N HIS A 234 -50.23 -1.62 -9.86
CA HIS A 234 -49.32 -2.71 -9.51
C HIS A 234 -48.04 -2.14 -8.88
N GLY A 235 -48.17 -1.55 -7.69
CA GLY A 235 -47.02 -1.19 -6.87
C GLY A 235 -46.16 -2.41 -6.50
N LEU A 236 -44.90 -2.19 -6.11
CA LEU A 236 -44.07 -3.21 -5.45
C LEU A 236 -44.91 -3.90 -4.38
N SER A 237 -45.19 -5.19 -4.58
CA SER A 237 -46.20 -5.95 -3.84
C SER A 237 -46.06 -5.73 -2.34
N SER A 238 -46.99 -4.99 -1.72
CA SER A 238 -47.03 -4.86 -0.27
C SER A 238 -47.64 -6.14 0.29
N LEU A 239 -46.77 -7.10 0.60
CA LEU A 239 -47.20 -8.31 1.30
C LEU A 239 -47.95 -7.92 2.59
N PRO A 240 -49.01 -8.66 2.97
CA PRO A 240 -49.72 -8.44 4.22
C PRO A 240 -48.74 -8.33 5.40
N PRO A 241 -48.90 -7.34 6.31
CA PRO A 241 -47.95 -7.13 7.43
C PRO A 241 -47.72 -8.37 8.29
N ARG A 242 -48.73 -9.24 8.41
CA ARG A 242 -48.63 -10.53 9.12
C ARG A 242 -47.60 -11.48 8.49
N LEU A 243 -47.54 -11.56 7.16
CA LEU A 243 -46.56 -12.41 6.46
C LEU A 243 -45.15 -11.84 6.58
N ILE A 244 -45.01 -10.52 6.48
CA ILE A 244 -43.73 -9.83 6.71
C ILE A 244 -43.22 -10.15 8.12
N ARG A 245 -44.05 -9.99 9.15
CA ARG A 245 -43.67 -10.26 10.54
C ARG A 245 -43.29 -11.71 10.80
N LYS A 246 -44.00 -12.68 10.18
CA LYS A 246 -43.64 -14.11 10.25
C LYS A 246 -42.26 -14.37 9.67
N ARG A 247 -41.95 -13.80 8.50
CA ARG A 247 -40.65 -13.97 7.84
C ARG A 247 -39.54 -13.21 8.57
N GLN A 248 -39.82 -12.04 9.11
CA GLN A 248 -38.88 -11.30 9.95
C GLN A 248 -38.43 -12.13 11.14
N ARG A 249 -39.35 -12.83 11.83
CA ARG A 249 -38.98 -13.72 12.96
C ARG A 249 -38.01 -14.82 12.56
N ILE A 250 -38.09 -15.32 11.33
CA ILE A 250 -37.17 -16.32 10.78
C ILE A 250 -35.86 -15.66 10.34
N PHE A 251 -35.95 -14.49 9.70
CA PHE A 251 -34.81 -13.80 9.13
C PHE A 251 -33.90 -13.18 10.19
N VAL A 252 -34.45 -12.62 11.27
CA VAL A 252 -33.66 -11.95 12.32
C VAL A 252 -32.57 -12.86 12.92
N PRO A 253 -32.84 -14.10 13.38
CA PRO A 253 -31.77 -14.97 13.88
C PRO A 253 -30.74 -15.30 12.80
N THR A 254 -31.17 -15.54 11.54
CA THR A 254 -30.26 -15.75 10.41
C THR A 254 -29.38 -14.52 10.15
N ALA A 255 -29.96 -13.32 10.21
CA ALA A 255 -29.23 -12.07 10.01
C ALA A 255 -28.22 -11.83 11.13
N VAL A 256 -28.58 -12.13 12.39
CA VAL A 256 -27.64 -12.08 13.51
C VAL A 256 -26.49 -13.07 13.29
N ALA A 257 -26.78 -14.30 12.90
CA ALA A 257 -25.75 -15.29 12.60
C ALA A 257 -24.83 -14.85 11.45
N LEU A 258 -25.39 -14.32 10.34
CA LEU A 258 -24.63 -13.77 9.23
C LEU A 258 -23.76 -12.59 9.65
N SER A 259 -24.29 -11.66 10.46
CA SER A 259 -23.51 -10.53 11.00
C SER A 259 -22.35 -11.00 11.86
N VAL A 260 -22.54 -12.05 12.68
CA VAL A 260 -21.45 -12.64 13.47
C VAL A 260 -20.41 -13.29 12.56
N VAL A 261 -20.84 -14.06 11.55
CA VAL A 261 -19.91 -14.68 10.58
C VAL A 261 -19.11 -13.62 9.82
N PHE A 262 -19.76 -12.58 9.29
CA PHE A 262 -19.06 -11.48 8.63
C PHE A 262 -18.16 -10.73 9.61
N GLY A 263 -18.60 -10.49 10.84
CA GLY A 263 -17.79 -9.85 11.87
C GLY A 263 -16.52 -10.65 12.18
N ILE A 264 -16.63 -11.97 12.33
CA ILE A 264 -15.48 -12.87 12.52
C ILE A 264 -14.59 -12.85 11.28
N ALA A 265 -15.16 -12.95 10.08
CA ALA A 265 -14.39 -12.94 8.84
C ALA A 265 -13.61 -11.63 8.66
N ILE A 266 -14.24 -10.48 8.93
CA ILE A 266 -13.60 -9.17 8.89
C ILE A 266 -12.54 -9.06 9.98
N PHE A 267 -12.83 -9.48 11.21
CA PHE A 267 -11.86 -9.48 12.31
C PHE A 267 -10.63 -10.31 11.96
N GLN A 268 -10.82 -11.53 11.44
CA GLN A 268 -9.72 -12.38 10.97
C GLN A 268 -8.95 -11.68 9.84
N PHE A 269 -9.64 -11.14 8.84
CA PHE A 269 -9.02 -10.43 7.73
C PHE A 269 -8.08 -9.31 8.18
N ILE A 270 -8.49 -8.50 9.17
CA ILE A 270 -7.72 -7.34 9.64
C ILE A 270 -6.65 -7.68 10.69
N THR A 271 -6.82 -8.78 11.44
CA THR A 271 -5.91 -9.18 12.53
C THR A 271 -4.93 -10.28 12.16
N LEU A 272 -5.19 -11.00 11.06
CA LEU A 272 -4.18 -11.83 10.43
C LEU A 272 -3.06 -10.91 9.96
N GLU A 273 -1.90 -11.01 10.60
CA GLU A 273 -0.66 -10.35 10.20
C GLU A 273 0.48 -11.38 10.15
N GLU A 274 0.35 -12.36 9.25
CA GLU A 274 1.48 -13.22 8.90
C GLU A 274 2.27 -12.57 7.76
N THR A 275 3.21 -11.69 8.13
CA THR A 275 4.14 -11.07 7.18
C THR A 275 5.57 -11.52 7.45
N ALA A 276 6.41 -11.50 6.42
CA ALA A 276 7.81 -11.95 6.50
C ALA A 276 8.71 -11.02 7.32
N ILE A 277 8.19 -9.84 7.67
CA ILE A 277 8.87 -8.88 8.51
C ILE A 277 8.36 -9.13 9.93
N LYS A 278 9.12 -9.89 10.73
CA LYS A 278 9.02 -9.72 12.18
C LYS A 278 9.22 -8.23 12.41
N THR A 279 8.24 -7.57 13.03
CA THR A 279 8.43 -6.20 13.52
C THR A 279 9.76 -6.23 14.26
N ILE A 280 10.75 -5.52 13.72
CA ILE A 280 11.88 -5.14 14.56
C ILE A 280 11.18 -4.43 15.72
N PRO A 281 11.28 -4.93 16.97
CA PRO A 281 10.68 -4.22 18.09
C PRO A 281 11.11 -2.76 17.94
N PRO A 282 10.21 -1.78 18.16
CA PRO A 282 10.55 -0.37 18.04
C PRO A 282 11.92 -0.22 18.68
N ALA A 283 12.93 0.17 17.90
CA ALA A 283 14.27 0.31 18.44
C ALA A 283 14.06 1.09 19.73
N GLU A 284 14.41 0.46 20.86
CA GLU A 284 14.27 1.08 22.16
C GLU A 284 14.73 2.51 21.97
N THR A 285 13.92 3.50 22.34
CA THR A 285 14.25 4.91 22.13
C THR A 285 15.49 5.18 22.97
N VAL A 286 16.66 4.83 22.43
CA VAL A 286 17.94 5.18 22.96
C VAL A 286 17.88 6.68 22.88
N GLN A 287 17.90 7.32 24.05
CA GLN A 287 18.07 8.76 24.09
C GLN A 287 19.36 9.04 23.33
N VAL A 288 19.22 9.58 22.12
CA VAL A 288 20.35 10.00 21.27
C VAL A 288 21.21 11.01 22.05
N PHE A 289 20.64 11.61 23.10
CA PHE A 289 21.35 12.39 24.08
C PHE A 289 20.84 12.10 25.51
N VAL A 290 21.59 11.29 26.25
CA VAL A 290 21.58 11.37 27.72
C VAL A 290 22.53 12.52 28.08
N PRO A 291 22.09 13.60 28.73
CA PRO A 291 23.01 14.59 29.27
C PRO A 291 23.94 13.85 30.23
N GLN A 292 25.20 13.72 29.84
CA GLN A 292 26.24 13.25 30.75
C GLN A 292 26.19 14.22 31.93
N THR A 293 25.78 13.74 33.11
CA THR A 293 26.18 14.41 34.35
C THR A 293 27.68 14.59 34.23
N PRO A 294 28.25 15.80 34.41
CA PRO A 294 29.65 16.04 34.14
C PRO A 294 30.46 14.98 34.86
N THR A 295 30.92 14.01 34.06
CA THR A 295 31.89 13.02 34.49
C THR A 295 33.02 13.85 35.08
N PRO A 296 33.49 13.55 36.30
CA PRO A 296 34.68 14.20 36.83
C PRO A 296 35.68 14.18 35.70
N GLN A 297 36.18 15.37 35.31
CA GLN A 297 37.12 15.46 34.19
C GLN A 297 38.12 14.35 34.38
N PRO A 298 38.25 13.42 33.41
CA PRO A 298 39.35 12.51 33.43
C PRO A 298 40.56 13.42 33.58
N ILE A 299 41.29 13.26 34.69
CA ILE A 299 42.70 13.60 34.70
C ILE A 299 43.18 12.99 33.39
N ILE A 300 43.60 13.84 32.46
CA ILE A 300 44.21 13.38 31.22
C ILE A 300 45.39 12.56 31.73
N ALA A 301 45.20 11.24 31.81
CA ALA A 301 46.32 10.33 31.78
C ALA A 301 47.09 10.81 30.54
N PRO A 302 48.40 11.10 30.68
CA PRO A 302 49.17 11.54 29.54
C PRO A 302 48.79 10.64 28.37
N SER A 303 48.50 11.24 27.21
CA SER A 303 48.37 10.52 25.94
C SER A 303 49.33 9.34 25.99
N PRO A 304 48.96 8.11 25.61
CA PRO A 304 49.97 7.11 25.39
C PRO A 304 50.90 7.75 24.37
N THR A 305 52.05 8.20 24.85
CA THR A 305 53.22 8.48 24.06
C THR A 305 53.24 7.31 23.08
N VAL A 306 53.17 7.60 21.78
CA VAL A 306 53.53 6.60 20.76
C VAL A 306 54.79 5.99 21.33
N ALA A 307 54.72 4.73 21.76
CA ALA A 307 55.87 4.11 22.37
C ALA A 307 56.96 4.21 21.30
N GLU A 308 57.92 5.11 21.51
CA GLU A 308 59.20 5.06 20.82
C GLU A 308 59.59 3.60 20.89
N ILE A 309 59.83 2.98 19.74
CA ILE A 309 60.37 1.64 19.70
C ILE A 309 61.80 1.80 20.23
N GLN A 310 61.96 1.76 21.55
CA GLN A 310 63.25 1.63 22.24
C GLN A 310 63.68 0.15 22.24
N ALA A 311 63.27 -0.60 21.21
CA ALA A 311 63.65 -1.99 21.11
C ALA A 311 64.98 -2.10 20.38
N THR A 312 65.92 -2.80 21.01
CA THR A 312 67.27 -3.00 20.48
C THR A 312 67.44 -4.36 19.81
N SER A 313 66.42 -5.22 19.81
CA SER A 313 66.46 -6.57 19.23
C SER A 313 65.15 -6.98 18.54
N TRP A 314 65.21 -8.05 17.74
CA TRP A 314 64.05 -8.59 17.02
C TRP A 314 62.94 -9.04 17.97
N VAL A 315 63.28 -9.90 18.94
CA VAL A 315 62.33 -10.45 19.91
C VAL A 315 61.88 -9.37 20.89
N GLY A 316 60.57 -9.16 20.98
CA GLY A 316 59.99 -8.13 21.86
C GLY A 316 60.07 -6.70 21.29
N GLY A 317 60.60 -6.54 20.07
CA GLY A 317 60.75 -5.26 19.37
C GLY A 317 60.21 -5.31 17.95
N PHE A 318 61.12 -5.48 17.00
CA PHE A 318 60.84 -5.39 15.57
C PHE A 318 59.93 -6.51 15.04
N GLU A 319 59.86 -7.67 15.71
CA GLU A 319 58.94 -8.75 15.35
C GLU A 319 57.47 -8.28 15.33
N GLY A 320 57.08 -7.47 16.32
CA GLY A 320 55.73 -6.93 16.41
C GLY A 320 55.43 -5.91 15.31
N LEU A 321 56.41 -5.05 15.01
CA LEU A 321 56.31 -4.06 13.94
C LEU A 321 56.11 -4.75 12.59
N PHE A 322 56.99 -5.69 12.23
CA PHE A 322 56.93 -6.36 10.94
C PHE A 322 55.73 -7.30 10.80
N ARG A 323 55.35 -8.02 11.85
CA ARG A 323 54.14 -8.84 11.82
C ARG A 323 52.89 -8.00 11.57
N ASN A 324 52.78 -6.86 12.23
CA ASN A 324 51.58 -6.01 12.12
C ASN A 324 51.55 -5.19 10.82
N ARG A 325 52.69 -4.72 10.32
CA ARG A 325 52.76 -3.85 9.14
C ARG A 325 52.95 -4.63 7.83
N CYS A 326 53.64 -5.76 7.86
CA CYS A 326 54.08 -6.46 6.66
C CYS A 326 53.44 -7.84 6.49
N GLY A 327 52.96 -8.48 7.57
CA GLY A 327 52.48 -9.86 7.56
C GLY A 327 51.30 -10.14 6.63
N THR A 328 50.37 -9.19 6.46
CA THR A 328 49.22 -9.41 5.55
C THR A 328 49.67 -9.65 4.11
N CYS A 329 50.72 -8.96 3.64
CA CYS A 329 51.17 -9.02 2.25
C CYS A 329 52.39 -9.94 2.04
N HIS A 330 53.31 -9.96 2.98
CA HIS A 330 54.57 -10.73 2.93
C HIS A 330 54.54 -11.95 3.87
N GLU A 331 53.37 -12.47 4.18
CA GLU A 331 53.23 -13.80 4.81
C GLU A 331 51.99 -14.49 4.25
N PHE A 332 50.83 -13.83 4.35
CA PHE A 332 49.56 -14.44 3.92
C PHE A 332 49.41 -14.49 2.39
N THR A 333 49.67 -13.38 1.69
CA THR A 333 49.63 -13.37 0.22
C THR A 333 50.98 -13.66 -0.44
N ALA A 334 52.04 -13.83 0.35
CA ALA A 334 53.40 -14.22 -0.07
C ALA A 334 53.96 -13.40 -1.25
N VAL A 335 53.80 -12.07 -1.23
CA VAL A 335 54.30 -11.19 -2.29
C VAL A 335 55.82 -11.22 -2.33
N SER A 336 56.37 -11.50 -3.53
CA SER A 336 57.81 -11.58 -3.84
C SER A 336 58.59 -12.63 -3.05
N GLY A 337 57.92 -13.67 -2.55
CA GLY A 337 58.55 -14.77 -1.81
C GLY A 337 59.18 -14.36 -0.47
N LEU A 338 58.93 -13.12 -0.02
CA LEU A 338 59.46 -12.57 1.23
C LEU A 338 58.60 -13.01 2.42
N SER A 339 59.23 -13.42 3.52
CA SER A 339 58.61 -13.60 4.83
C SER A 339 59.29 -12.75 5.89
N LEU A 340 58.52 -11.87 6.55
CA LEU A 340 58.97 -11.06 7.69
C LEU A 340 58.36 -11.51 9.03
N ALA A 341 57.74 -12.70 9.05
CA ALA A 341 57.14 -13.26 10.26
C ALA A 341 58.17 -13.85 11.24
N THR A 342 59.37 -14.17 10.76
CA THR A 342 60.47 -14.73 11.55
C THR A 342 61.78 -14.02 11.24
N TYR A 343 62.69 -13.97 12.22
CA TYR A 343 64.01 -13.36 12.06
C TYR A 343 64.80 -14.01 10.90
N GLU A 344 64.81 -15.34 10.84
CA GLU A 344 65.48 -16.08 9.77
C GLU A 344 64.87 -15.79 8.39
N GLY A 345 63.53 -15.66 8.31
CA GLY A 345 62.85 -15.27 7.07
C GLY A 345 63.27 -13.88 6.59
N ALA A 346 63.40 -12.93 7.52
CA ALA A 346 63.80 -11.56 7.20
C ALA A 346 65.26 -11.47 6.73
N LEU A 347 66.16 -12.30 7.27
CA LEU A 347 67.55 -12.39 6.81
C LEU A 347 67.67 -13.10 5.45
N ARG A 348 66.91 -14.18 5.24
CA ARG A 348 66.91 -14.92 3.97
C ARG A 348 66.42 -14.07 2.81
N GLY A 349 65.40 -13.25 3.07
CA GLY A 349 64.77 -12.40 2.06
C GLY A 349 63.93 -13.18 1.05
N GLY A 350 63.48 -12.47 0.02
CA GLY A 350 62.62 -13.01 -1.05
C GLY A 350 63.34 -13.07 -2.38
N ASP A 351 62.58 -13.04 -3.48
CA ASP A 351 63.08 -13.18 -4.85
C ASP A 351 64.11 -12.10 -5.25
N SER A 352 64.06 -10.94 -4.59
CA SER A 352 64.97 -9.81 -4.83
C SER A 352 66.28 -9.87 -4.04
N GLY A 353 66.44 -10.86 -3.16
CA GLY A 353 67.59 -11.01 -2.26
C GLY A 353 67.24 -10.76 -0.78
N PRO A 354 68.27 -10.68 0.10
CA PRO A 354 68.10 -10.51 1.54
C PRO A 354 67.27 -9.27 1.88
N ALA A 355 66.23 -9.43 2.71
CA ALA A 355 65.43 -8.28 3.13
C ALA A 355 66.22 -7.40 4.11
N ILE A 356 66.95 -8.05 5.01
CA ILE A 356 67.81 -7.44 6.01
C ILE A 356 69.23 -8.03 5.90
N VAL A 357 70.22 -7.15 5.79
CA VAL A 357 71.64 -7.47 5.83
C VAL A 357 72.20 -6.89 7.14
N PRO A 358 72.50 -7.72 8.15
CA PRO A 358 73.02 -7.25 9.44
C PRO A 358 74.27 -6.39 9.29
N GLY A 359 74.28 -5.21 9.90
CA GLY A 359 75.38 -4.25 9.85
C GLY A 359 75.39 -3.36 8.60
N ASP A 360 74.54 -3.61 7.61
CA ASP A 360 74.50 -2.86 6.34
C ASP A 360 73.06 -2.49 5.91
N PRO A 361 72.55 -1.35 6.39
CA PRO A 361 71.23 -0.85 5.98
C PRO A 361 71.16 -0.52 4.49
N GLU A 362 72.27 -0.09 3.88
CA GLU A 362 72.30 0.25 2.45
C GLU A 362 72.27 -0.99 1.57
N ALA A 363 72.74 -2.15 2.05
CA ALA A 363 72.55 -3.43 1.37
C ALA A 363 71.15 -4.02 1.60
N SER A 364 70.46 -3.62 2.66
CA SER A 364 69.15 -4.15 3.06
C SER A 364 68.01 -3.67 2.14
N ILE A 365 67.34 -4.60 1.47
CA ILE A 365 66.24 -4.28 0.52
C ILE A 365 65.05 -3.64 1.24
N LEU A 366 64.78 -4.03 2.49
CA LEU A 366 63.71 -3.47 3.29
C LEU A 366 63.84 -1.95 3.41
N ILE A 367 65.04 -1.44 3.67
CA ILE A 367 65.31 0.00 3.76
C ILE A 367 65.11 0.67 2.41
N LYS A 368 65.65 0.11 1.32
CA LYS A 368 65.49 0.67 -0.03
C LYS A 368 64.03 0.85 -0.43
N VAL A 369 63.20 -0.15 -0.15
CA VAL A 369 61.77 -0.14 -0.51
C VAL A 369 61.00 0.85 0.36
N GLN A 370 61.23 0.87 1.67
CA GLN A 370 60.53 1.77 2.58
C GLN A 370 60.97 3.23 2.40
N SER A 371 62.25 3.51 2.15
CA SER A 371 62.74 4.86 1.90
C SER A 371 62.27 5.44 0.55
N ALA A 372 61.85 4.60 -0.42
CA ALA A 372 61.32 5.07 -1.70
C ALA A 372 59.88 5.61 -1.62
N GLY A 373 59.17 5.40 -0.51
CA GLY A 373 57.95 6.13 -0.16
C GLY A 373 56.65 5.75 -0.91
N ASN A 374 56.62 4.62 -1.63
CA ASN A 374 55.46 4.19 -2.44
C ASN A 374 54.97 2.77 -2.11
N HIS A 375 55.22 2.30 -0.88
CA HIS A 375 54.83 0.96 -0.45
C HIS A 375 53.45 0.97 0.25
N PRO A 376 52.52 0.03 -0.05
CA PRO A 376 51.19 0.00 0.59
C PRO A 376 51.22 -0.13 2.12
N GLY A 377 52.27 -0.74 2.67
CA GLY A 377 52.57 -0.78 4.12
C GLY A 377 53.74 0.13 4.46
N GLN A 378 53.60 1.43 4.16
CA GLN A 378 54.65 2.43 4.39
C GLN A 378 54.87 2.66 5.89
N LEU A 379 56.13 2.55 6.33
CA LEU A 379 56.56 2.92 7.68
C LEU A 379 56.70 4.45 7.80
N THR A 380 56.52 4.99 9.00
CA THR A 380 56.83 6.40 9.28
C THR A 380 58.34 6.65 9.19
N GLN A 381 58.76 7.91 9.03
CA GLN A 381 60.18 8.22 8.95
C GLN A 381 60.93 7.79 10.23
N GLU A 382 60.30 7.97 11.38
CA GLU A 382 60.85 7.59 12.69
C GLU A 382 60.97 6.07 12.84
N GLU A 383 59.98 5.30 12.34
CA GLU A 383 60.03 3.83 12.31
C GLU A 383 61.15 3.34 11.37
N ILE A 384 61.36 4.00 10.22
CA ILE A 384 62.45 3.67 9.28
C ILE A 384 63.81 3.93 9.94
N ASP A 385 63.98 5.08 10.59
CA ASP A 385 65.23 5.46 11.24
C ASP A 385 65.58 4.46 12.36
N GLN A 386 64.59 4.02 13.15
CA GLN A 386 64.79 2.98 14.17
C GLN A 386 65.19 1.62 13.60
N VAL A 387 64.60 1.22 12.46
CA VAL A 387 64.98 -0.02 11.77
C VAL A 387 66.40 0.10 11.21
N ILE A 388 66.79 1.27 10.68
CA ILE A 388 68.16 1.53 10.21
C ILE A 388 69.14 1.36 11.37
N ASP A 389 68.90 2.01 12.52
CA ASP A 389 69.78 1.96 13.68
C ASP A 389 69.95 0.52 14.21
N TRP A 390 68.85 -0.25 14.25
CA TRP A 390 68.92 -1.66 14.64
C TRP A 390 69.69 -2.52 13.64
N ILE A 391 69.54 -2.29 12.33
CA ILE A 391 70.32 -2.99 11.31
C ILE A 391 71.80 -2.63 11.44
N GLN A 392 72.15 -1.35 11.65
CA GLN A 392 73.52 -0.90 11.88
C GLN A 392 74.15 -1.56 13.10
N ALA A 393 73.37 -1.79 14.16
CA ALA A 393 73.80 -2.51 15.35
C ALA A 393 74.02 -4.03 15.15
N GLY A 394 73.93 -4.52 13.91
CA GLY A 394 74.09 -5.93 13.57
C GLY A 394 72.78 -6.74 13.63
N ALA A 395 71.63 -6.05 13.59
CA ALA A 395 70.29 -6.64 13.62
C ALA A 395 70.14 -7.77 14.66
N PRO A 396 70.47 -7.56 15.95
CA PRO A 396 70.46 -8.64 16.93
C PRO A 396 69.06 -9.27 17.10
N GLU A 397 69.04 -10.61 17.16
CA GLU A 397 67.79 -11.37 17.32
C GLU A 397 67.24 -11.28 18.75
N LYS A 398 68.10 -11.27 19.76
CA LYS A 398 67.75 -11.27 21.19
C LYS A 398 68.38 -10.10 21.92
#